data_AF-A0A357NH77-F1
#
_entry.id   AF-A0A357NH77-F1
#
_cell.length_a   1.000
_cell.length_b   1.000
_cell.length_c   1.000
_cell.angle_alpha   90.00
_cell.angle_beta   90.00
_cell.angle_gamma   90.00
#
_symmetry.space_group_name_H-M   'P 1'
#
loop_
_entity.id
_entity.type
_entity.pdbx_description
1 polymer ?
#
loop_
_entity_poly.entity_id
_entity_poly.type
_entity_poly.pdbx_seq_one_letter_code
_entity_poly.pdbx_strand_id
1 'polypeptide(L)'
;GNADELKQRFDAAVKNVVVPKLNALIDALIGATAADQIGNAPLTPLGGATVGDQLRYLMDQLNAVTLGQVPDGSITDQKLSQEAGQVLYRLERAAPLDSPALTGSPTAPKPDMSGPVWETDRIATVGAILDALIPVDNHVSNTGIHVTSELKSLWNRWNDFYPPKLLWSGNWSSGTITVPDLDKYIGFKIGMAGNGTAIWALRHQTDGTGGLHLRGIGGYSSATPTVIFYHFAATISENTLTFVACNAFQQIPSEGHGAIGDTLTVNGIWGLC
;
A
#
# COMPACT_ATOMS: atom_id res chain seq x y z
N GLY A 1 107.69 -40.45 52.26
CA GLY A 1 107.71 -40.71 50.82
C GLY A 1 108.62 -39.70 50.17
N ASN A 2 109.46 -40.13 49.24
CA ASN A 2 110.27 -39.20 48.45
C ASN A 2 109.34 -38.43 47.48
N ALA A 3 109.70 -37.20 47.10
CA ALA A 3 108.89 -36.33 46.23
C ALA A 3 108.50 -37.01 44.91
N ASP A 4 109.38 -37.85 44.36
CA ASP A 4 109.14 -38.58 43.11
C ASP A 4 108.02 -39.62 43.23
N GLU A 5 107.91 -40.30 44.37
CA GLU A 5 106.84 -41.28 44.62
C GLU A 5 105.48 -40.59 44.74
N LEU A 6 105.43 -39.41 45.36
CA LEU A 6 104.22 -38.60 45.48
C LEU A 6 103.78 -38.09 44.10
N LYS A 7 104.72 -37.65 43.27
CA LYS A 7 104.45 -37.24 41.89
C LYS A 7 103.88 -38.38 41.04
N GLN A 8 104.50 -39.56 41.07
CA GLN A 8 104.00 -40.72 40.34
C GLN A 8 102.59 -41.14 40.79
N ARG A 9 102.33 -41.14 42.10
CA ARG A 9 101.00 -41.45 42.65
C ARG A 9 99.95 -40.43 42.24
N PHE A 10 100.30 -39.14 42.22
CA PHE A 10 99.42 -38.07 41.76
C PHE A 10 99.09 -38.21 40.27
N ASP A 11 100.11 -38.37 39.42
CA ASP A 11 99.94 -38.53 37.97
C ASP A 11 99.08 -39.79 37.65
N ALA A 12 99.30 -40.88 38.39
CA ALA A 12 98.50 -42.10 38.28
C ALA A 12 97.04 -41.88 38.73
N ALA A 13 96.79 -41.12 39.80
CA ALA A 13 95.43 -40.80 40.27
C ALA A 13 94.67 -39.93 39.26
N VAL A 14 95.34 -38.94 38.65
CA VAL A 14 94.73 -38.11 37.58
C VAL A 14 94.30 -38.99 36.42
N LYS A 15 95.20 -39.85 35.92
CA LYS A 15 94.95 -40.71 34.75
C LYS A 15 93.88 -41.77 35.02
N ASN A 16 93.93 -42.42 36.18
CA ASN A 16 93.11 -43.62 36.44
C ASN A 16 91.80 -43.31 37.17
N VAL A 17 91.68 -42.13 37.81
CA VAL A 17 90.49 -41.77 38.60
C VAL A 17 89.84 -40.50 38.07
N VAL A 18 90.59 -39.40 37.93
CA VAL A 18 90.01 -38.10 37.58
C VAL A 18 89.50 -38.10 36.15
N VAL A 19 90.33 -38.49 35.18
CA VAL A 19 89.96 -38.50 33.75
C VAL A 19 88.75 -39.42 33.48
N PRO A 20 88.71 -40.68 33.96
CA PRO A 20 87.54 -41.55 33.74
C PRO A 20 86.27 -41.02 34.40
N LYS A 21 86.35 -40.43 35.60
CA LYS A 21 85.18 -39.86 36.27
C LYS A 21 84.66 -38.60 35.57
N LEU A 22 85.55 -37.74 35.07
CA LEU A 22 85.14 -36.56 34.31
C LEU A 22 84.53 -36.96 32.97
N ASN A 23 85.13 -37.91 32.25
CA ASN A 23 84.56 -38.41 31.00
C ASN A 23 83.20 -39.07 31.23
N ALA A 24 83.04 -39.89 32.27
CA ALA A 24 81.75 -40.48 32.62
C ALA A 24 80.69 -39.42 32.97
N LEU A 25 81.09 -38.33 33.64
CA LEU A 25 80.19 -37.20 33.91
C LEU A 25 79.81 -36.46 32.61
N ILE A 26 80.78 -36.22 31.72
CA ILE A 26 80.54 -35.60 30.40
C ILE A 26 79.56 -36.46 29.61
N ASP A 27 79.81 -37.77 29.52
CA ASP A 27 78.94 -38.72 28.82
C ASP A 27 77.52 -38.74 29.40
N ALA A 28 77.40 -38.68 30.73
CA ALA A 28 76.11 -38.59 31.41
C ALA A 28 75.37 -37.27 31.10
N LEU A 29 76.09 -36.15 31.00
CA LEU A 29 75.50 -34.82 30.74
C LEU A 29 75.12 -34.59 29.27
N ILE A 30 75.79 -35.23 28.32
CA ILE A 30 75.45 -35.15 26.88
C ILE A 30 74.41 -36.19 26.45
N GLY A 31 74.11 -37.16 27.32
CA GLY A 31 73.14 -38.21 27.05
C GLY A 31 71.71 -37.66 26.84
N ALA A 32 70.92 -38.35 26.02
CA ALA A 32 69.55 -37.92 25.70
C ALA A 32 68.60 -37.83 26.92
N THR A 33 68.93 -38.54 28.01
CA THR A 33 68.16 -38.56 29.27
C THR A 33 68.80 -37.71 30.36
N ALA A 34 69.85 -36.93 30.06
CA ALA A 34 70.56 -36.12 31.05
C ALA A 34 69.61 -35.20 31.84
N ALA A 35 68.62 -34.60 31.16
CA ALA A 35 67.64 -33.73 31.80
C ALA A 35 66.76 -34.46 32.83
N ASP A 36 66.47 -35.75 32.63
CA ASP A 36 65.71 -36.58 33.58
C ASP A 36 66.57 -36.96 34.81
N GLN A 37 67.87 -36.69 34.80
CA GLN A 37 68.79 -36.96 35.92
C GLN A 37 69.18 -35.71 36.70
N ILE A 38 68.91 -34.52 36.16
CA ILE A 38 69.18 -33.25 36.84
C ILE A 38 67.99 -32.93 37.75
N GLY A 39 68.18 -33.16 39.05
CA GLY A 39 67.18 -32.83 40.07
C GLY A 39 66.96 -31.32 40.19
N ASN A 40 65.70 -30.92 40.32
CA ASN A 40 65.31 -29.53 40.56
C ASN A 40 64.04 -29.47 41.42
N ALA A 41 63.87 -28.40 42.19
CA ALA A 41 62.61 -28.18 42.89
C ALA A 41 61.47 -27.99 41.85
N PRO A 42 60.28 -28.59 42.05
CA PRO A 42 59.15 -28.42 41.13
C PRO A 42 58.80 -26.95 40.92
N LEU A 43 58.69 -26.51 39.65
CA LEU A 43 58.27 -25.15 39.30
C LEU A 43 56.79 -24.89 39.60
N THR A 44 55.99 -25.96 39.57
CA THR A 44 54.57 -25.94 39.92
C THR A 44 54.27 -27.09 40.87
N PRO A 45 53.17 -27.05 41.65
CA PRO A 45 52.80 -28.13 42.56
C PRO A 45 52.59 -29.50 41.88
N LEU A 46 52.34 -29.51 40.58
CA LEU A 46 52.10 -30.73 39.78
C LEU A 46 53.31 -31.11 38.89
N GLY A 47 54.40 -30.33 38.93
CA GLY A 47 55.62 -30.63 38.18
C GLY A 47 56.46 -31.72 38.83
N GLY A 48 57.23 -32.46 38.03
CA GLY A 48 58.18 -33.47 38.54
C GLY A 48 59.45 -32.87 39.16
N ALA A 49 60.26 -33.75 39.77
CA ALA A 49 61.45 -33.39 40.54
C ALA A 49 62.74 -33.26 39.70
N THR A 50 62.63 -33.35 38.37
CA THR A 50 63.78 -33.28 37.44
C THR A 50 63.52 -32.20 36.40
N VAL A 51 64.58 -31.68 35.79
CA VAL A 51 64.47 -30.71 34.69
C VAL A 51 63.67 -31.31 33.52
N GLY A 52 63.90 -32.58 33.21
CA GLY A 52 63.18 -33.30 32.15
C GLY A 52 61.67 -33.39 32.40
N ASP A 53 61.26 -33.77 33.62
CA ASP A 53 59.85 -33.86 33.97
C ASP A 53 59.15 -32.51 33.94
N GLN A 54 59.83 -31.45 34.38
CA GLN A 54 59.28 -30.09 34.35
C GLN A 54 59.08 -29.59 32.92
N LEU A 55 60.05 -29.83 32.02
CA LEU A 55 59.92 -29.45 30.61
C LEU A 55 58.78 -30.19 29.91
N ARG A 56 58.61 -31.49 30.21
CA ARG A 56 57.49 -32.28 29.68
C ARG A 56 56.15 -31.75 30.15
N TYR A 57 56.02 -31.48 31.46
CA TYR A 57 54.82 -30.86 32.02
C TYR A 57 54.49 -29.51 31.37
N LEU A 58 55.50 -28.62 31.22
CA LEU A 58 55.32 -27.33 30.55
C LEU A 58 54.90 -27.49 29.08
N MET A 59 55.45 -28.47 28.36
CA MET A 59 55.09 -28.76 26.98
C MET A 59 53.63 -29.24 26.88
N ASP A 60 53.17 -30.08 27.80
CA ASP A 60 51.77 -30.53 27.84
C ASP A 60 50.82 -29.36 28.11
N GLN A 61 51.18 -28.46 29.03
CA GLN A 61 50.41 -27.24 29.29
C GLN A 61 50.36 -26.31 28.06
N LEU A 62 51.49 -26.15 27.35
CA LEU A 62 51.56 -25.31 26.15
C LEU A 62 50.74 -25.91 24.98
N ASN A 63 50.79 -27.22 24.82
CA ASN A 63 50.00 -27.94 23.80
C ASN A 63 48.50 -27.81 24.08
N ALA A 64 48.08 -27.93 25.35
CA ALA A 64 46.69 -27.72 25.74
C ALA A 64 46.20 -26.31 25.35
N VAL A 65 46.97 -25.27 25.69
CA VAL A 65 46.66 -23.89 25.30
C VAL A 65 46.57 -23.72 23.78
N THR A 66 47.49 -24.33 23.02
CA THR A 66 47.52 -24.25 21.54
C THR A 66 46.29 -24.93 20.89
N LEU A 67 45.76 -25.98 21.51
CA LEU A 67 44.53 -26.67 21.07
C LEU A 67 43.24 -25.94 21.49
N GLY A 68 43.34 -24.74 22.05
CA GLY A 68 42.21 -23.98 22.57
C GLY A 68 41.63 -24.57 23.85
N GLN A 69 42.32 -25.52 24.48
CA GLN A 69 41.97 -25.99 25.81
C GLN A 69 42.51 -24.99 26.82
N VAL A 70 41.65 -24.57 27.73
CA VAL A 70 42.09 -23.76 28.86
C VAL A 70 42.57 -24.73 29.94
N PRO A 71 43.85 -24.68 30.39
CA PRO A 71 44.35 -25.64 31.37
C PRO A 71 43.49 -25.69 32.63
N ASP A 72 43.28 -26.89 33.17
CA ASP A 72 42.48 -27.10 34.38
C ASP A 72 42.97 -26.20 35.53
N GLY A 73 42.04 -25.52 36.20
CA GLY A 73 42.33 -24.58 37.30
C GLY A 73 42.94 -23.23 36.87
N SER A 74 43.23 -23.02 35.59
CA SER A 74 43.76 -21.74 35.12
C SER A 74 42.71 -20.64 35.01
N ILE A 75 41.41 -20.98 34.97
CA ILE A 75 40.30 -20.05 35.19
C ILE A 75 39.92 -20.13 36.67
N THR A 76 40.07 -19.01 37.36
CA THR A 76 39.70 -18.86 38.77
C THR A 76 38.47 -17.97 38.88
N ASP A 77 37.78 -18.01 40.02
CA ASP A 77 36.66 -17.09 40.30
C ASP A 77 37.08 -15.62 40.17
N GLN A 78 38.33 -15.29 40.52
CA GLN A 78 38.90 -13.96 40.33
C GLN A 78 39.00 -13.56 38.84
N LYS A 79 39.32 -14.51 37.96
CA LYS A 79 39.36 -14.30 36.49
C LYS A 79 37.98 -14.30 35.84
N LEU A 80 36.95 -14.76 36.56
CA LEU A 80 35.57 -14.69 36.13
C LEU A 80 34.79 -13.56 36.80
N SER A 81 35.35 -12.88 37.81
CA SER A 81 34.71 -11.94 38.74
C SER A 81 33.88 -10.78 38.16
N GLN A 82 33.31 -9.96 39.05
CA GLN A 82 32.53 -8.76 38.72
C GLN A 82 33.40 -7.53 38.37
N GLU A 83 34.72 -7.67 38.25
CA GLU A 83 35.55 -6.57 37.79
C GLU A 83 35.11 -6.07 36.41
N ALA A 84 35.15 -4.75 36.21
CA ALA A 84 34.68 -4.12 34.99
C ALA A 84 35.40 -4.69 33.76
N GLY A 85 34.62 -5.29 32.85
CA GLY A 85 35.12 -5.90 31.62
C GLY A 85 35.26 -7.42 31.64
N GLN A 86 35.15 -8.08 32.81
CA GLN A 86 35.17 -9.53 32.95
C GLN A 86 33.82 -10.21 32.58
N VAL A 87 33.82 -11.54 32.53
CA VAL A 87 32.69 -12.32 32.00
C VAL A 87 31.46 -12.25 32.90
N LEU A 88 31.58 -12.46 34.23
CA LEU A 88 30.41 -12.34 35.12
C LEU A 88 29.84 -10.93 35.11
N TYR A 89 30.71 -9.90 35.10
CA TYR A 89 30.29 -8.51 34.93
C TYR A 89 29.44 -8.28 33.66
N ARG A 90 29.78 -8.93 32.54
CA ARG A 90 29.01 -8.83 31.29
C ARG A 90 27.71 -9.63 31.32
N LEU A 91 27.70 -10.80 31.97
CA LEU A 91 26.49 -11.61 32.12
C LEU A 91 25.48 -10.95 33.07
N GLU A 92 25.95 -10.35 34.16
CA GLU A 92 25.08 -9.64 35.12
C GLU A 92 24.51 -8.34 34.55
N ARG A 93 25.23 -7.68 33.64
CA ARG A 93 24.77 -6.50 32.92
C ARG A 93 23.99 -6.81 31.64
N ALA A 94 24.07 -8.04 31.14
CA ALA A 94 23.18 -8.48 30.08
C ALA A 94 21.74 -8.42 30.61
N ALA A 95 20.78 -8.14 29.73
CA ALA A 95 19.38 -8.12 30.13
C ALA A 95 19.03 -9.46 30.83
N PRO A 96 18.30 -9.43 31.96
CA PRO A 96 17.85 -10.65 32.62
C PRO A 96 17.20 -11.57 31.58
N LEU A 97 17.66 -12.83 31.51
CA LEU A 97 17.01 -13.87 30.70
C LEU A 97 15.61 -14.20 31.22
N ASP A 98 15.26 -13.67 32.40
CA ASP A 98 13.93 -13.68 32.98
C ASP A 98 13.02 -12.65 32.29
N SER A 99 13.04 -12.66 30.95
CA SER A 99 11.96 -12.03 30.21
C SER A 99 10.66 -12.73 30.64
N PRO A 100 9.60 -11.96 30.98
CA PRO A 100 8.32 -12.58 31.32
C PRO A 100 7.98 -13.59 30.24
N ALA A 101 7.51 -14.77 30.65
CA ALA A 101 7.04 -15.77 29.70
C ALA A 101 6.08 -15.05 28.73
N LEU A 102 6.32 -15.19 27.42
CA LEU A 102 5.45 -14.67 26.35
C LEU A 102 4.13 -15.45 26.38
N THR A 103 3.37 -15.23 27.44
CA THR A 103 2.10 -15.86 27.75
C THR A 103 1.00 -15.02 27.13
N GLY A 104 0.03 -15.71 26.56
CA GLY A 104 -0.94 -15.12 25.64
C GLY A 104 -0.61 -15.47 24.18
N SER A 105 -1.64 -15.64 23.38
CA SER A 105 -1.48 -15.70 21.93
C SER A 105 -1.30 -14.25 21.45
N PRO A 106 -0.17 -13.89 20.82
CA PRO A 106 0.01 -12.54 20.30
C PRO A 106 -1.16 -12.22 19.38
N THR A 107 -2.03 -11.31 19.84
CA THR A 107 -3.10 -10.78 19.01
C THR A 107 -2.57 -9.50 18.42
N ALA A 108 -2.60 -9.41 17.09
CA ALA A 108 -2.21 -8.21 16.38
C ALA A 108 -2.99 -7.02 16.97
N PRO A 109 -2.35 -5.84 17.13
CA PRO A 109 -3.06 -4.63 17.51
C PRO A 109 -4.31 -4.48 16.65
N LYS A 110 -5.48 -4.47 17.28
CA LYS A 110 -6.71 -4.10 16.60
C LYS A 110 -6.77 -2.57 16.60
N PRO A 111 -6.80 -1.91 15.44
CA PRO A 111 -6.90 -0.46 15.38
C PRO A 111 -8.20 0.01 16.06
N ASP A 112 -8.12 1.11 16.80
CA ASP A 112 -9.28 1.76 17.39
C ASP A 112 -10.16 2.33 16.26
N MET A 113 -11.43 1.91 16.26
CA MET A 113 -12.42 2.28 15.23
C MET A 113 -13.34 3.42 15.68
N SER A 114 -13.09 4.04 16.85
CA SER A 114 -14.00 5.00 17.48
C SER A 114 -13.82 6.47 17.03
N GLY A 115 -12.96 6.75 16.04
CA GLY A 115 -12.69 8.10 15.54
C GLY A 115 -12.52 8.22 14.01
N PRO A 116 -12.33 9.45 13.48
CA PRO A 116 -12.07 9.67 12.05
C PRO A 116 -10.74 9.02 11.65
N VAL A 117 -10.81 8.09 10.69
CA VAL A 117 -9.71 7.20 10.30
C VAL A 117 -8.77 7.89 9.30
N TRP A 118 -7.47 7.97 9.61
CA TRP A 118 -6.44 8.44 8.67
C TRP A 118 -5.61 7.24 8.15
N GLU A 119 -5.36 7.16 6.84
CA GLU A 119 -4.68 6.02 6.19
C GLU A 119 -3.30 5.67 6.78
N THR A 120 -2.61 6.62 7.44
CA THR A 120 -1.28 6.40 8.02
C THR A 120 -1.27 5.47 9.23
N ASP A 121 -2.43 5.21 9.85
CA ASP A 121 -2.56 4.30 11.00
C ASP A 121 -2.81 2.83 10.59
N ARG A 122 -2.91 2.56 9.28
CA ARG A 122 -3.26 1.26 8.71
C ARG A 122 -2.12 0.68 7.87
N ILE A 123 -1.03 0.22 8.48
CA ILE A 123 -0.27 -0.90 7.87
C ILE A 123 -1.17 -2.14 8.02
N ALA A 124 -2.17 -2.22 7.14
CA ALA A 124 -3.30 -3.12 7.21
C ALA A 124 -2.89 -4.52 6.75
N THR A 125 -3.24 -5.53 7.55
CA THR A 125 -3.35 -6.92 7.11
C THR A 125 -4.15 -7.02 5.81
N VAL A 126 -3.84 -8.02 4.98
CA VAL A 126 -4.49 -8.27 3.66
C VAL A 126 -6.03 -8.23 3.73
N GLY A 127 -6.63 -8.62 4.86
CA GLY A 127 -8.08 -8.55 5.08
C GLY A 127 -8.65 -7.12 5.07
N ALA A 128 -7.96 -6.16 5.68
CA ALA A 128 -8.40 -4.76 5.71
C ALA A 128 -8.28 -4.06 4.34
N ILE A 129 -7.44 -4.59 3.45
CA ILE A 129 -7.37 -4.16 2.04
C ILE A 129 -8.54 -4.76 1.26
N LEU A 130 -8.88 -6.03 1.49
CA LEU A 130 -10.01 -6.71 0.84
C LEU A 130 -11.37 -6.14 1.26
N ASP A 131 -11.56 -5.76 2.51
CA ASP A 131 -12.80 -5.10 2.97
C ASP A 131 -12.92 -3.66 2.44
N ALA A 132 -11.78 -3.02 2.13
CA ALA A 132 -11.74 -1.69 1.52
C ALA A 132 -11.81 -1.73 -0.02
N LEU A 133 -11.67 -2.90 -0.64
CA LEU A 133 -11.84 -3.11 -2.06
C LEU A 133 -13.34 -3.03 -2.39
N ILE A 134 -13.77 -1.81 -2.70
CA ILE A 134 -15.08 -1.55 -3.26
C ILE A 134 -15.19 -2.35 -4.59
N PRO A 135 -16.25 -3.18 -4.77
CA PRO A 135 -16.49 -3.86 -6.04
C PRO A 135 -16.43 -2.86 -7.19
N VAL A 136 -15.85 -3.25 -8.34
CA VAL A 136 -15.66 -2.33 -9.48
C VAL A 136 -16.96 -1.61 -9.87
N ASP A 137 -18.10 -2.28 -9.74
CA ASP A 137 -19.44 -1.73 -9.97
C ASP A 137 -19.82 -0.56 -9.03
N ASN A 138 -19.35 -0.60 -7.77
CA ASN A 138 -19.52 0.47 -6.79
C ASN A 138 -18.47 1.59 -6.98
N HIS A 139 -17.31 1.27 -7.54
CA HIS A 139 -16.25 2.24 -7.86
C HIS A 139 -16.63 3.14 -9.04
N VAL A 140 -17.23 2.56 -10.09
CA VAL A 140 -17.73 3.32 -11.25
C VAL A 140 -19.01 4.11 -10.95
N SER A 141 -19.78 3.72 -9.93
CA SER A 141 -20.95 4.49 -9.47
C SER A 141 -20.59 5.58 -8.44
N ASN A 142 -19.38 5.54 -7.85
CA ASN A 142 -18.90 6.55 -6.92
C ASN A 142 -18.38 7.78 -7.67
N THR A 143 -19.11 8.88 -7.52
CA THR A 143 -18.87 10.09 -8.30
C THR A 143 -17.89 11.08 -7.68
N GLY A 144 -17.24 10.67 -6.59
CA GLY A 144 -16.09 11.37 -6.03
C GLY A 144 -14.75 10.92 -6.61
N ILE A 145 -14.69 9.78 -7.31
CA ILE A 145 -13.39 9.13 -7.61
C ILE A 145 -13.04 9.12 -9.11
N HIS A 146 -13.98 8.92 -10.04
CA HIS A 146 -13.61 8.69 -11.46
C HIS A 146 -14.19 9.64 -12.51
N VAL A 147 -15.16 10.47 -12.13
CA VAL A 147 -15.70 11.51 -13.00
C VAL A 147 -15.74 12.75 -12.13
N THR A 148 -14.99 13.78 -12.50
CA THR A 148 -15.07 15.05 -11.76
C THR A 148 -16.54 15.47 -11.67
N SER A 149 -16.92 16.14 -10.58
CA SER A 149 -18.28 16.67 -10.42
C SER A 149 -18.74 17.45 -11.66
N GLU A 150 -17.80 18.13 -12.32
CA GLU A 150 -17.98 18.80 -13.60
C GLU A 150 -18.32 17.86 -14.76
N LEU A 151 -17.54 16.81 -15.01
CA LEU A 151 -17.84 15.84 -16.06
C LEU A 151 -19.15 15.09 -15.81
N LYS A 152 -19.49 14.82 -14.54
CA LYS A 152 -20.80 14.24 -14.19
C LYS A 152 -21.92 15.24 -14.43
N SER A 153 -21.70 16.52 -14.13
CA SER A 153 -22.66 17.57 -14.47
C SER A 153 -22.87 17.69 -15.97
N LEU A 154 -21.81 17.54 -16.78
CA LEU A 154 -21.91 17.54 -18.24
C LEU A 154 -22.65 16.30 -18.75
N TRP A 155 -22.38 15.12 -18.18
CA TRP A 155 -23.10 13.89 -18.52
C TRP A 155 -24.58 13.96 -18.16
N ASN A 156 -24.92 14.47 -16.98
CA ASN A 156 -26.31 14.68 -16.58
C ASN A 156 -27.01 15.67 -17.51
N ARG A 157 -26.36 16.78 -17.89
CA ARG A 157 -26.88 17.72 -18.88
C ARG A 157 -27.10 17.08 -20.26
N TRP A 158 -26.25 16.14 -20.66
CA TRP A 158 -26.41 15.41 -21.91
C TRP A 158 -27.57 14.39 -21.84
N ASN A 159 -27.76 13.72 -20.71
CA ASN A 159 -28.94 12.86 -20.49
C ASN A 159 -30.25 13.65 -20.40
N ASP A 160 -30.21 14.91 -19.95
CA ASP A 160 -31.35 15.83 -20.02
C ASP A 160 -31.61 16.34 -21.45
N PHE A 161 -30.61 16.26 -22.34
CA PHE A 161 -30.72 16.62 -23.77
C PHE A 161 -31.35 15.49 -24.58
N TYR A 162 -31.02 14.22 -24.29
CA TYR A 162 -31.57 13.07 -25.01
C TYR A 162 -31.82 11.86 -24.10
N PRO A 163 -33.07 11.34 -24.06
CA PRO A 163 -34.24 11.81 -24.80
C PRO A 163 -34.78 13.14 -24.24
N PRO A 164 -35.51 13.94 -25.06
CA PRO A 164 -36.21 15.14 -24.58
C PRO A 164 -37.01 14.87 -23.30
N LYS A 165 -36.91 15.76 -22.30
CA LYS A 165 -37.62 15.59 -21.03
C LYS A 165 -39.11 15.82 -21.22
N LEU A 166 -39.94 14.81 -20.94
CA LEU A 166 -41.40 14.97 -20.91
C LEU A 166 -41.79 15.89 -19.75
N LEU A 167 -42.39 17.03 -20.07
CA LEU A 167 -42.86 17.99 -19.07
C LEU A 167 -44.36 17.82 -18.80
N TRP A 168 -45.12 17.51 -19.85
CA TRP A 168 -46.56 17.34 -19.74
C TRP A 168 -47.06 16.31 -20.75
N SER A 169 -48.06 15.52 -20.36
CA SER A 169 -48.83 14.63 -21.24
C SER A 169 -50.32 14.71 -20.90
N GLY A 170 -51.17 14.48 -21.90
CA GLY A 170 -52.62 14.57 -21.73
C GLY A 170 -53.35 14.70 -23.05
N ASN A 171 -54.53 15.32 -23.05
CA ASN A 171 -55.28 15.68 -24.25
C ASN A 171 -55.64 17.16 -24.15
N TRP A 172 -54.96 18.01 -24.92
CA TRP A 172 -55.13 19.45 -24.84
C TRP A 172 -55.42 20.07 -26.20
N SER A 173 -56.61 20.63 -26.35
CA SER A 173 -57.11 21.26 -27.57
C SER A 173 -57.80 22.61 -27.31
N SER A 174 -57.90 23.05 -26.05
CA SER A 174 -58.46 24.34 -25.65
C SER A 174 -58.12 24.67 -24.19
N GLY A 175 -58.36 25.91 -23.77
CA GLY A 175 -58.19 26.33 -22.37
C GLY A 175 -56.74 26.32 -21.90
N THR A 176 -56.54 26.13 -20.59
CA THR A 176 -55.22 26.25 -19.94
C THR A 176 -54.70 24.93 -19.40
N ILE A 177 -53.39 24.74 -19.44
CA ILE A 177 -52.68 23.66 -18.74
C ILE A 177 -51.48 24.22 -17.97
N THR A 178 -51.07 23.50 -16.93
CA THR A 178 -49.81 23.78 -16.22
C THR A 178 -48.73 22.82 -16.71
N VAL A 179 -47.62 23.37 -17.18
CA VAL A 179 -46.45 22.62 -17.63
C VAL A 179 -45.31 22.89 -16.66
N PRO A 180 -44.88 21.90 -15.86
CA PRO A 180 -43.77 22.09 -14.92
C PRO A 180 -42.47 22.42 -15.64
N ASP A 181 -41.60 23.18 -14.98
CA ASP A 181 -40.28 23.56 -15.48
C ASP A 181 -40.30 24.30 -16.84
N LEU A 182 -41.42 24.91 -17.24
CA LEU A 182 -41.56 25.57 -18.55
C LEU A 182 -40.53 26.70 -18.75
N ASP A 183 -40.15 27.38 -17.67
CA ASP A 183 -39.17 28.46 -17.66
C ASP A 183 -37.72 28.00 -17.89
N LYS A 184 -37.44 26.70 -17.69
CA LYS A 184 -36.09 26.11 -17.85
C LYS A 184 -35.70 25.81 -19.30
N TYR A 185 -36.65 25.89 -20.24
CA TYR A 185 -36.44 25.53 -21.64
C TYR A 185 -36.82 26.68 -22.58
N ILE A 186 -36.08 26.80 -23.68
CA ILE A 186 -36.40 27.72 -24.78
C ILE A 186 -37.03 26.96 -25.94
N GLY A 187 -36.59 25.73 -26.20
CA GLY A 187 -37.14 24.85 -27.23
C GLY A 187 -38.09 23.80 -26.68
N PHE A 188 -39.10 23.45 -27.46
CA PHE A 188 -40.09 22.44 -27.09
C PHE A 188 -40.47 21.59 -28.29
N LYS A 189 -40.58 20.28 -28.07
CA LYS A 189 -41.29 19.38 -28.97
C LYS A 189 -42.74 19.34 -28.52
N ILE A 190 -43.67 19.60 -29.44
CA ILE A 190 -45.11 19.47 -29.22
C ILE A 190 -45.60 18.25 -30.00
N GLY A 191 -46.13 17.27 -29.26
CA GLY A 191 -46.73 16.07 -29.83
C GLY A 191 -48.21 16.26 -30.09
N MET A 192 -48.71 15.63 -31.15
CA MET A 192 -50.12 15.66 -31.54
C MET A 192 -50.65 14.23 -31.57
N ALA A 193 -51.84 14.01 -31.01
CA ALA A 193 -52.47 12.69 -31.02
C ALA A 193 -52.69 12.20 -32.47
N GLY A 194 -52.37 10.94 -32.74
CA GLY A 194 -52.62 10.30 -34.04
C GLY A 194 -51.76 10.78 -35.22
N ASN A 195 -50.76 11.63 -34.99
CA ASN A 195 -49.91 12.18 -36.05
C ASN A 195 -48.48 11.62 -35.97
N GLY A 196 -47.91 11.29 -37.13
CA GLY A 196 -46.54 10.75 -37.26
C GLY A 196 -45.42 11.81 -37.25
N THR A 197 -45.74 13.06 -36.91
CA THR A 197 -44.80 14.19 -36.84
C THR A 197 -44.99 14.98 -35.55
N ALA A 198 -44.07 15.90 -35.27
CA ALA A 198 -44.14 16.80 -34.12
C ALA A 198 -43.86 18.24 -34.55
N ILE A 199 -44.30 19.20 -33.74
CA ILE A 199 -44.03 20.61 -33.94
C ILE A 199 -42.83 21.02 -33.07
N TRP A 200 -41.90 21.75 -33.66
CA TRP A 200 -40.84 22.42 -32.91
C TRP A 200 -41.32 23.83 -32.57
N ALA A 201 -41.49 24.10 -31.28
CA ALA A 201 -41.94 25.37 -30.77
C ALA A 201 -40.87 26.04 -29.92
N LEU A 202 -40.75 27.36 -30.05
CA LEU A 202 -39.85 28.18 -29.26
C LEU A 202 -40.66 29.05 -28.31
N ARG A 203 -40.20 29.11 -27.06
CA ARG A 203 -40.61 30.13 -26.11
C ARG A 203 -39.94 31.43 -26.51
N HIS A 204 -40.75 32.44 -26.79
CA HIS A 204 -40.25 33.75 -27.18
C HIS A 204 -41.13 34.85 -26.58
N GLN A 205 -40.51 35.94 -26.15
CA GLN A 205 -41.23 37.14 -25.77
C GLN A 205 -41.56 37.91 -27.06
N THR A 206 -42.83 38.07 -27.41
CA THR A 206 -43.20 38.79 -28.64
C THR A 206 -44.00 40.05 -28.37
N ASP A 207 -44.11 40.85 -29.44
CA ASP A 207 -45.02 41.98 -29.72
C ASP A 207 -44.80 43.33 -29.01
N GLY A 208 -43.78 43.46 -28.18
CA GLY A 208 -43.47 44.74 -27.52
C GLY A 208 -44.44 45.11 -26.39
N THR A 209 -45.44 44.26 -26.09
CA THR A 209 -46.31 44.36 -24.90
C THR A 209 -45.80 43.56 -23.70
N GLY A 210 -44.76 42.75 -23.90
CA GLY A 210 -44.10 41.97 -22.84
C GLY A 210 -44.66 40.56 -22.64
N GLY A 211 -45.65 40.15 -23.45
CA GLY A 211 -46.24 38.80 -23.39
C GLY A 211 -45.25 37.70 -23.79
N LEU A 212 -45.26 36.60 -23.04
CA LEU A 212 -44.53 35.38 -23.39
C LEU A 212 -45.43 34.45 -24.22
N HIS A 213 -44.87 33.86 -25.27
CA HIS A 213 -45.57 32.95 -26.15
C HIS A 213 -44.75 31.69 -26.42
N LEU A 214 -45.45 30.60 -26.70
CA LEU A 214 -44.87 29.37 -27.23
C LEU A 214 -45.43 29.17 -28.64
N ARG A 215 -44.56 29.24 -29.66
CA ARG A 215 -44.99 29.17 -31.06
C ARG A 215 -44.08 28.27 -31.87
N GLY A 216 -44.65 27.51 -32.79
CA GLY A 216 -43.91 26.55 -33.57
C GLY A 216 -44.58 26.13 -34.87
N ILE A 217 -43.76 25.55 -35.73
CA ILE A 217 -44.21 24.89 -36.97
C ILE A 217 -43.56 23.51 -37.08
N GLY A 218 -44.32 22.55 -37.62
CA GLY A 218 -43.86 21.24 -38.01
C GLY A 218 -44.44 20.88 -39.38
N GLY A 219 -44.03 19.76 -39.95
CA GLY A 219 -44.54 19.34 -41.24
C GLY A 219 -43.88 18.09 -41.80
N TYR A 220 -44.44 17.58 -42.88
CA TYR A 220 -43.88 16.52 -43.73
C TYR A 220 -44.55 16.54 -45.10
N SER A 221 -43.91 15.91 -46.09
CA SER A 221 -44.53 15.68 -47.40
C SER A 221 -45.38 14.41 -47.36
N SER A 222 -46.68 14.51 -47.61
CA SER A 222 -47.59 13.35 -47.62
C SER A 222 -47.53 12.59 -48.95
N ALA A 223 -47.25 13.30 -50.05
CA ALA A 223 -47.01 12.77 -51.39
C ALA A 223 -46.29 13.85 -52.22
N THR A 224 -45.75 13.51 -53.39
CA THR A 224 -45.30 14.54 -54.34
C THR A 224 -46.53 15.09 -55.08
N PRO A 225 -46.79 16.41 -55.13
CA PRO A 225 -46.02 17.53 -54.58
C PRO A 225 -46.55 18.09 -53.24
N THR A 226 -47.49 17.42 -52.59
CA THR A 226 -48.21 17.87 -51.38
C THR A 226 -47.36 17.89 -50.11
N VAL A 227 -47.32 19.04 -49.44
CA VAL A 227 -46.69 19.24 -48.13
C VAL A 227 -47.76 19.58 -47.09
N ILE A 228 -47.66 19.00 -45.90
CA ILE A 228 -48.52 19.30 -44.77
C ILE A 228 -47.72 20.04 -43.71
N PHE A 229 -48.26 21.16 -43.25
CA PHE A 229 -47.73 21.96 -42.16
C PHE A 229 -48.65 21.89 -40.94
N TYR A 230 -48.04 21.92 -39.76
CA TYR A 230 -48.69 21.93 -38.48
C TYR A 230 -48.23 23.16 -37.71
N HIS A 231 -49.17 23.99 -37.28
CA HIS A 231 -48.89 25.20 -36.52
C HIS A 231 -49.33 25.02 -35.07
N PHE A 232 -48.56 25.54 -34.13
CA PHE A 232 -48.92 25.59 -32.72
C PHE A 232 -48.65 26.99 -32.15
N ALA A 233 -49.59 27.47 -31.35
CA ALA A 233 -49.46 28.70 -30.58
C ALA A 233 -50.14 28.58 -29.21
N ALA A 234 -49.47 29.09 -28.19
CA ALA A 234 -50.00 29.32 -26.85
C ALA A 234 -49.44 30.63 -26.27
N THR A 235 -50.16 31.25 -25.34
CA THR A 235 -49.60 32.29 -24.46
C THR A 235 -49.09 31.65 -23.17
N ILE A 236 -48.10 32.28 -22.55
CA ILE A 236 -47.46 31.81 -21.33
C ILE A 236 -47.70 32.83 -20.22
N SER A 237 -48.16 32.36 -19.06
CA SER A 237 -48.13 33.10 -17.80
C SER A 237 -47.53 32.19 -16.75
N GLU A 238 -46.36 32.54 -16.22
CA GLU A 238 -45.57 31.65 -15.35
C GLU A 238 -45.36 30.28 -16.01
N ASN A 239 -45.86 29.21 -15.38
CA ASN A 239 -45.82 27.82 -15.88
C ASN A 239 -47.13 27.38 -16.53
N THR A 240 -48.04 28.31 -16.79
CA THR A 240 -49.35 28.03 -17.42
C THR A 240 -49.32 28.40 -18.88
N LEU A 241 -49.70 27.44 -19.72
CA LEU A 241 -49.95 27.65 -21.15
C LEU A 241 -51.45 27.84 -21.38
N THR A 242 -51.83 28.88 -22.11
CA THR A 242 -53.20 29.07 -22.62
C THR A 242 -53.22 28.79 -24.11
N PHE A 243 -54.10 27.88 -24.53
CA PHE A 243 -54.18 27.42 -25.91
C PHE A 243 -54.64 28.56 -26.82
N VAL A 244 -53.91 28.81 -27.90
CA VAL A 244 -54.33 29.74 -28.95
C VAL A 244 -54.74 28.97 -30.20
N ALA A 245 -53.86 28.12 -30.71
CA ALA A 245 -54.15 27.29 -31.87
C ALA A 245 -53.23 26.07 -31.94
N CYS A 246 -53.77 24.95 -32.42
CA CYS A 246 -52.99 23.84 -32.97
C CYS A 246 -53.76 23.32 -34.18
N ASN A 247 -53.23 23.46 -35.39
CA ASN A 247 -53.98 23.19 -36.62
C ASN A 247 -53.06 22.77 -37.77
N ALA A 248 -53.65 22.15 -38.79
CA ALA A 248 -52.93 21.69 -39.98
C ALA A 248 -53.43 22.34 -41.26
N PHE A 249 -52.51 22.63 -42.18
CA PHE A 249 -52.83 23.08 -43.53
C PHE A 249 -51.94 22.38 -44.56
N GLN A 250 -52.46 22.16 -45.76
CA GLN A 250 -51.70 21.66 -46.90
C GLN A 250 -51.23 22.81 -47.76
N GLN A 251 -50.07 22.64 -48.34
CA GLN A 251 -49.59 23.41 -49.46
C GLN A 251 -49.37 22.46 -50.65
N ILE A 252 -49.99 22.81 -51.77
CA ILE A 252 -49.75 22.17 -53.05
C ILE A 252 -49.06 23.20 -53.95
N PRO A 253 -47.79 22.99 -54.32
CA PRO A 253 -47.09 23.87 -55.25
C PRO A 253 -47.94 24.08 -56.51
N SER A 254 -48.10 25.34 -56.93
CA SER A 254 -48.96 25.81 -58.04
C SER A 254 -50.48 25.79 -57.84
N GLU A 255 -51.01 25.13 -56.80
CA GLU A 255 -52.47 25.07 -56.53
C GLU A 255 -52.90 25.83 -55.26
N GLY A 256 -51.94 26.24 -54.41
CA GLY A 256 -52.19 27.11 -53.26
C GLY A 256 -52.24 26.38 -51.91
N HIS A 257 -52.89 27.00 -50.93
CA HIS A 257 -53.03 26.48 -49.57
C HIS A 257 -54.45 25.99 -49.32
N GLY A 258 -54.61 24.82 -48.70
CA GLY A 258 -55.90 24.25 -48.30
C GLY A 258 -55.93 23.87 -46.82
N ALA A 259 -57.07 23.99 -46.16
CA ALA A 259 -57.25 23.50 -44.79
C ALA A 259 -57.43 21.97 -44.81
N ILE A 260 -56.75 21.24 -43.91
CA ILE A 260 -56.86 19.76 -43.80
C ILE A 260 -57.66 19.34 -42.57
N GLY A 261 -57.81 20.19 -41.55
CA GLY A 261 -58.62 19.87 -40.38
C GLY A 261 -58.57 20.93 -39.28
N ASP A 262 -59.60 20.91 -38.44
CA ASP A 262 -59.78 21.75 -37.25
C ASP A 262 -58.76 21.44 -36.14
N THR A 263 -58.92 22.12 -35.01
CA THR A 263 -58.04 22.10 -33.83
C THR A 263 -57.54 20.70 -33.46
N LEU A 264 -56.23 20.50 -33.61
CA LEU A 264 -55.52 19.28 -33.23
C LEU A 264 -55.35 19.20 -31.71
N THR A 265 -55.30 17.97 -31.20
CA THR A 265 -55.10 17.69 -29.78
C THR A 265 -53.62 17.46 -29.49
N VAL A 266 -53.02 18.35 -28.69
CA VAL A 266 -51.68 18.18 -28.13
C VAL A 266 -51.71 17.05 -27.13
N ASN A 267 -50.81 16.06 -27.28
CA ASN A 267 -50.74 14.90 -26.40
C ASN A 267 -49.48 14.85 -25.51
N GLY A 268 -48.51 15.70 -25.80
CA GLY A 268 -47.30 15.82 -24.98
C GLY A 268 -46.50 17.06 -25.31
N ILE A 269 -45.78 17.55 -24.30
CA ILE A 269 -44.85 18.67 -24.40
C ILE A 269 -43.54 18.19 -23.77
N TRP A 270 -42.46 18.25 -24.55
CA TRP A 270 -41.12 17.92 -24.09
C TRP A 270 -40.22 19.14 -24.15
N GLY A 271 -39.49 19.37 -23.06
CA GLY A 271 -38.46 20.41 -23.00
C GLY A 271 -37.23 20.00 -23.79
N LEU A 272 -36.71 20.94 -24.57
CA LEU A 272 -35.48 20.83 -25.34
C LEU A 272 -34.61 22.00 -24.90
N CYS A 273 -33.40 21.69 -24.43
CA CYS A 273 -32.43 22.70 -23.99
C CYS A 273 -32.15 23.74 -25.07
#